data_AF-A0A1F6Y6N4-F1
#
_entry.id   AF-A0A1F6Y6N4-F1
#
_cell.length_a   1.000
_cell.length_b   1.000
_cell.length_c   1.000
_cell.angle_alpha   90.00
_cell.angle_beta   90.00
_cell.angle_gamma   90.00
#
_symmetry.space_group_name_H-M   'P 1'
#
loop_
_entity.id
_entity.type
_entity.pdbx_description
1 polymer ?
#
loop_
_entity_poly.entity_id
_entity_poly.type
_entity_poly.pdbx_seq_one_letter_code
_entity_poly.pdbx_strand_id
1 'polypeptide(L)'
;MIKIFIGLCAVLAVIMIVMGGIEYMTSELPGNKQNGRERITNALLGLLIALGTYALLNTINPQLLRTDVKILDTEITYASQDTPQIPINGKYADGRSFGALWNDSIGKNTPVCKSIDETGCLPAYVNVKSPECTFVGQPDCTSIRGFDPSALRSIQWGCECVLTITGGTETWLHEPGSSHKPGSSTVDLRATPKLDAYLSGGKPLINLTKYPPPDGPMYETTGGNHWHIGK
;
A
#
# COMPACT_ATOMS: atom_id res chain seq x y z
N MET A 1 -7.89 -7.20 22.93
CA MET A 1 -6.96 -8.08 23.70
C MET A 1 -6.80 -7.65 25.15
N ILE A 2 -6.52 -6.37 25.46
CA ILE A 2 -6.34 -5.86 26.84
C ILE A 2 -7.55 -6.12 27.77
N LYS A 3 -8.79 -5.99 27.26
CA LYS A 3 -10.01 -6.29 28.05
C LYS A 3 -10.07 -7.74 28.56
N ILE A 4 -9.54 -8.70 27.78
CA ILE A 4 -9.49 -10.11 28.16
C ILE A 4 -8.44 -10.32 29.27
N PHE A 5 -7.29 -9.66 29.16
CA PHE A 5 -6.23 -9.70 30.18
C PHE A 5 -6.70 -9.13 31.54
N ILE A 6 -7.39 -7.98 31.54
CA ILE A 6 -7.93 -7.40 32.78
C ILE A 6 -8.96 -8.33 33.41
N GLY A 7 -9.80 -8.97 32.59
CA GLY A 7 -10.74 -10.00 33.06
C GLY A 7 -10.03 -11.19 33.71
N LEU A 8 -8.94 -11.68 33.10
CA LEU A 8 -8.13 -12.76 33.65
C LEU A 8 -7.46 -12.38 34.99
N CYS A 9 -6.90 -11.18 35.08
CA CYS A 9 -6.32 -10.66 36.31
C CYS A 9 -7.36 -10.58 37.45
N ALA A 10 -8.59 -10.17 37.15
CA ALA A 10 -9.67 -10.11 38.14
C ALA A 10 -10.03 -11.50 38.66
N VAL A 11 -10.15 -12.51 37.79
CA VAL A 11 -10.44 -13.89 38.20
C VAL A 11 -9.33 -14.44 39.10
N LEU A 12 -8.06 -14.25 38.72
CA LEU A 12 -6.92 -14.71 39.53
C LEU A 12 -6.85 -14.02 40.90
N ALA A 13 -7.15 -12.72 40.96
CA ALA A 13 -7.19 -11.98 42.22
C ALA A 13 -8.25 -12.56 43.16
N VAL A 14 -9.45 -12.90 42.65
CA VAL A 14 -10.52 -13.52 43.45
C VAL A 14 -10.07 -14.88 44.02
N ILE A 15 -9.42 -15.73 43.21
CA ILE A 15 -8.93 -17.04 43.68
C ILE A 15 -7.93 -16.86 44.82
N MET A 16 -6.98 -15.94 44.68
CA MET A 16 -5.96 -15.67 45.71
C MET A 16 -6.55 -15.09 47.00
N ILE A 17 -7.57 -14.23 46.88
CA ILE A 17 -8.31 -13.69 48.03
C ILE A 17 -9.05 -14.81 48.76
N VAL A 18 -9.70 -15.72 48.05
CA VAL A 18 -10.40 -16.87 48.65
C VAL A 18 -9.42 -17.79 49.37
N MET A 19 -8.29 -18.14 48.74
CA MET A 19 -7.26 -18.98 49.37
C MET A 19 -6.67 -18.32 50.61
N GLY A 20 -6.32 -17.04 50.55
CA GLY A 20 -5.82 -16.30 51.71
C GLY A 20 -6.86 -16.11 52.81
N GLY A 21 -8.13 -15.96 52.44
CA GLY A 21 -9.26 -15.87 53.37
C GLY A 21 -9.50 -17.17 54.14
N ILE A 22 -9.47 -18.31 53.43
CA ILE A 22 -9.55 -19.63 54.08
C ILE A 22 -8.36 -19.81 55.02
N GLU A 23 -7.13 -19.56 54.56
CA GLU A 23 -5.90 -19.66 55.35
C GLU A 23 -5.94 -18.79 56.62
N TYR A 24 -6.50 -17.59 56.53
CA TYR A 24 -6.66 -16.69 57.66
C TYR A 24 -7.70 -17.19 58.69
N MET A 25 -8.82 -17.75 58.22
CA MET A 25 -9.91 -18.19 59.10
C MET A 25 -9.63 -19.54 59.79
N THR A 26 -8.94 -20.46 59.11
CA THR A 26 -8.73 -21.84 59.62
C THR A 26 -7.42 -21.99 60.40
N SER A 27 -6.53 -21.01 60.38
CA SER A 27 -5.25 -21.08 61.08
C SER A 27 -5.34 -20.56 62.51
N GLU A 28 -4.86 -21.35 63.47
CA GLU A 28 -4.69 -20.91 64.86
C GLU A 28 -3.30 -20.32 65.14
N LEU A 29 -2.32 -20.65 64.28
CA LEU A 29 -0.96 -20.16 64.37
C LEU A 29 -0.87 -18.70 63.87
N PRO A 30 -0.25 -17.79 64.65
CA PRO A 30 -0.10 -16.38 64.25
C PRO A 30 0.59 -16.19 62.90
N GLY A 31 1.59 -17.03 62.57
CA GLY A 31 2.34 -16.94 61.31
C GLY A 31 1.47 -17.22 60.07
N ASN A 32 0.59 -18.22 60.12
CA ASN A 32 -0.27 -18.54 58.98
C ASN A 32 -1.38 -17.50 58.79
N LYS A 33 -1.85 -16.87 59.88
CA LYS A 33 -2.74 -15.71 59.79
C LYS A 33 -2.06 -14.53 59.09
N GLN A 34 -0.79 -14.29 59.39
CA GLN A 34 -0.02 -13.26 58.70
C GLN A 34 0.13 -13.58 57.21
N ASN A 35 0.45 -14.82 56.85
CA ASN A 35 0.58 -15.26 55.46
C ASN A 35 -0.74 -15.12 54.68
N GLY A 36 -1.87 -15.51 55.28
CA GLY A 36 -3.20 -15.35 54.68
C GLY A 36 -3.55 -13.89 54.42
N ARG A 37 -3.22 -12.99 55.37
CA ARG A 37 -3.37 -11.53 55.19
C ARG A 37 -2.47 -11.00 54.07
N GLU A 38 -1.19 -11.36 54.07
CA GLU A 38 -0.24 -10.94 53.04
C GLU A 38 -0.70 -11.37 51.64
N ARG A 39 -1.23 -12.59 51.51
CA ARG A 39 -1.76 -13.10 50.25
C ARG A 39 -2.96 -12.27 49.76
N ILE A 40 -3.89 -11.92 50.64
CA ILE A 40 -5.03 -11.05 50.32
C ILE A 40 -4.55 -9.64 49.92
N THR A 41 -3.63 -9.05 50.69
CA THR A 41 -3.14 -7.69 50.41
C THR A 41 -2.38 -7.63 49.10
N ASN A 42 -1.57 -8.64 48.79
CA ASN A 42 -0.83 -8.71 47.53
C ASN A 42 -1.75 -8.88 46.33
N ALA A 43 -2.81 -9.68 46.46
CA ALA A 43 -3.83 -9.84 45.41
C ALA A 43 -4.58 -8.51 45.13
N LEU A 44 -4.97 -7.79 46.20
CA LEU A 44 -5.63 -6.49 46.08
C LEU A 44 -4.71 -5.42 45.48
N LEU A 45 -3.44 -5.39 45.88
CA LEU A 45 -2.46 -4.44 45.38
C LEU A 45 -2.15 -4.69 43.90
N GLY A 46 -2.01 -5.95 43.48
CA GLY A 46 -1.86 -6.31 42.07
C GLY A 46 -3.07 -5.90 41.22
N LEU A 47 -4.28 -6.13 41.71
CA LEU A 47 -5.51 -5.72 41.03
C LEU A 47 -5.62 -4.19 40.93
N LEU A 48 -5.25 -3.47 41.99
CA LEU A 48 -5.24 -2.01 42.02
C LEU A 48 -4.26 -1.42 40.99
N ILE A 49 -3.06 -1.99 40.86
CA ILE A 49 -2.08 -1.57 39.85
C ILE A 49 -2.63 -1.84 38.44
N ALA A 50 -3.23 -3.00 38.19
CA ALA A 50 -3.79 -3.33 36.89
C ALA A 50 -4.92 -2.37 36.47
N LEU A 51 -5.85 -2.09 37.39
CA LEU A 51 -6.94 -1.14 37.16
C LEU A 51 -6.43 0.30 37.05
N GLY A 52 -5.46 0.70 37.88
CA GLY A 52 -4.82 2.00 37.82
C GLY A 52 -4.11 2.25 36.49
N THR A 53 -3.41 1.24 35.98
CA THR A 53 -2.73 1.29 34.68
C THR A 53 -3.77 1.47 33.56
N TYR A 54 -4.84 0.67 33.57
CA TYR A 54 -5.93 0.80 32.61
C TYR A 54 -6.58 2.20 32.65
N ALA A 55 -6.89 2.71 33.85
CA ALA A 55 -7.49 4.02 34.04
C ALA A 55 -6.57 5.15 33.55
N LEU A 56 -5.27 5.06 33.84
CA LEU A 56 -4.27 6.03 33.40
C LEU A 56 -4.16 6.07 31.87
N LEU A 57 -3.97 4.91 31.23
CA LEU A 57 -3.93 4.80 29.77
C LEU A 57 -5.22 5.31 29.12
N ASN A 58 -6.39 4.95 29.68
CA ASN A 58 -7.68 5.40 29.17
C ASN A 58 -7.90 6.91 29.30
N THR A 59 -7.33 7.54 30.33
CA THR A 59 -7.44 8.99 30.58
C THR A 59 -6.50 9.79 29.69
N ILE A 60 -5.26 9.34 29.52
CA ILE A 60 -4.27 10.02 28.67
C ILE A 60 -4.65 9.88 27.21
N ASN A 61 -4.85 8.65 26.73
CA ASN A 61 -5.28 8.41 25.36
C ASN A 61 -5.90 7.01 25.22
N PRO A 62 -7.23 6.91 25.02
CA PRO A 62 -7.91 5.62 24.85
C PRO A 62 -7.48 4.87 23.59
N GLN A 63 -6.81 5.52 22.63
CA GLN A 63 -6.21 4.87 21.47
C GLN A 63 -5.02 3.96 21.84
N LEU A 64 -4.37 4.15 22.99
CA LEU A 64 -3.30 3.26 23.45
C LEU A 64 -3.83 1.89 23.91
N LEU A 65 -5.14 1.80 24.17
CA LEU A 65 -5.82 0.54 24.50
C LEU A 65 -6.26 -0.23 23.25
N ARG A 66 -6.09 0.37 22.07
CA ARG A 66 -6.42 -0.21 20.78
C ARG A 66 -5.23 -1.00 20.23
N THR A 67 -5.53 -2.15 19.63
CA THR A 67 -4.54 -3.00 18.95
C THR A 67 -4.58 -2.84 17.42
N ASP A 68 -5.51 -2.05 16.89
CA ASP A 68 -5.52 -1.59 15.51
C ASP A 68 -4.53 -0.43 15.34
N VAL A 69 -3.24 -0.77 15.25
CA VAL A 69 -2.23 0.20 14.83
C VAL A 69 -2.39 0.39 13.31
N LYS A 70 -3.13 1.43 12.92
CA LYS A 70 -3.01 1.98 11.57
C LYS A 70 -1.71 2.76 11.52
N ILE A 71 -0.65 2.13 11.03
CA ILE A 71 0.51 2.86 10.54
C ILE A 71 0.00 3.61 9.31
N LEU A 72 -0.12 4.93 9.44
CA LEU A 72 -0.20 5.78 8.26
C LEU A 72 1.17 5.65 7.61
N ASP A 73 1.21 5.12 6.39
CA ASP A 73 2.41 5.19 5.58
C ASP A 73 2.78 6.67 5.47
N THR A 74 3.82 7.07 6.20
CA THR A 74 4.48 8.34 5.94
C THR A 74 5.18 8.15 4.61
N GLU A 75 4.65 8.80 3.57
CA GLU A 75 5.38 9.01 2.34
C GLU A 75 6.68 9.75 2.67
N ILE A 76 7.79 9.02 2.79
CA ILE A 76 9.10 9.63 2.58
C ILE A 76 9.12 9.96 1.09
N THR A 77 8.92 11.23 0.76
CA THR A 77 9.08 11.76 -0.59
C THR A 77 10.56 11.69 -0.97
N TYR A 78 11.01 10.53 -1.46
CA TYR A 78 12.13 10.54 -2.39
C TYR A 78 11.56 11.10 -3.69
N ALA A 79 12.00 12.29 -4.06
CA ALA A 79 11.72 12.86 -5.36
C ALA A 79 12.52 12.06 -6.41
N SER A 80 11.97 10.96 -6.91
CA SER A 80 11.76 10.92 -8.36
C SER A 80 10.38 11.51 -8.60
N GLN A 81 10.31 12.83 -8.45
CA GLN A 81 9.27 13.55 -9.15
C GLN A 81 9.64 13.35 -10.60
N ASP A 82 8.92 12.48 -11.27
CA ASP A 82 8.93 12.42 -12.71
C ASP A 82 8.60 13.83 -13.20
N THR A 83 9.64 14.57 -13.62
CA THR A 83 9.49 15.98 -13.93
C THR A 83 9.09 16.10 -15.40
N PRO A 84 7.93 16.71 -15.70
CA PRO A 84 7.56 16.97 -17.08
C PRO A 84 8.66 17.76 -17.77
N GLN A 85 9.00 17.33 -18.99
CA GLN A 85 10.00 18.01 -19.80
C GLN A 85 9.57 19.46 -20.09
N ILE A 86 10.56 20.35 -20.10
CA ILE A 86 10.39 21.70 -20.63
C ILE A 86 10.91 21.67 -22.08
N PRO A 87 10.11 22.07 -23.09
CA PRO A 87 10.56 22.08 -24.47
C PRO A 87 11.67 23.13 -24.67
N ILE A 88 12.75 22.74 -25.34
CA ILE A 88 13.87 23.62 -25.71
C ILE A 88 13.70 23.98 -27.19
N ASN A 89 13.67 25.27 -27.52
CA ASN A 89 13.38 25.75 -28.88
C ASN A 89 12.10 25.14 -29.48
N GLY A 90 11.07 24.96 -28.64
CA GLY A 90 9.78 24.39 -29.04
C GLY A 90 9.78 22.89 -29.27
N LYS A 91 10.84 22.16 -28.89
CA LYS A 91 10.94 20.70 -29.05
C LYS A 91 11.25 19.98 -27.74
N TYR A 92 10.71 18.77 -27.62
CA TYR A 92 11.02 17.82 -26.56
C TYR A 92 12.29 17.01 -26.89
N ALA A 93 12.82 16.27 -25.92
CA ALA A 93 14.07 15.52 -26.07
C ALA A 93 14.00 14.43 -27.16
N ASP A 94 12.80 13.94 -27.44
CA ASP A 94 12.51 12.98 -28.52
C ASP A 94 12.35 13.65 -29.91
N GLY A 95 12.51 14.97 -29.99
CA GLY A 95 12.42 15.76 -31.22
C GLY A 95 11.01 16.21 -31.59
N ARG A 96 9.96 15.81 -30.86
CA ARG A 96 8.59 16.24 -31.15
C ARG A 96 8.40 17.72 -30.81
N SER A 97 7.61 18.41 -31.64
CA SER A 97 7.34 19.83 -31.45
C SER A 97 6.17 20.05 -30.50
N PHE A 98 6.31 20.97 -29.56
CA PHE A 98 5.23 21.38 -28.66
C PHE A 98 4.01 21.86 -29.46
N GLY A 99 2.82 21.40 -29.07
CA GLY A 99 1.55 21.72 -29.75
C GLY A 99 1.28 20.94 -31.04
N ALA A 100 2.19 20.05 -31.48
CA ALA A 100 1.92 19.16 -32.61
C ALA A 100 0.74 18.22 -32.30
N LEU A 101 -0.08 17.90 -33.30
CA LEU A 101 -1.24 17.02 -33.15
C LEU A 101 -0.82 15.62 -32.66
N TRP A 102 -1.55 15.09 -31.68
CA TRP A 102 -1.40 13.74 -31.17
C TRP A 102 -2.57 12.87 -31.65
N ASN A 103 -2.37 12.17 -32.76
CA ASN A 103 -3.42 11.47 -33.48
C ASN A 103 -2.92 10.12 -34.06
N ASP A 104 -3.73 9.49 -34.91
CA ASP A 104 -3.42 8.18 -35.51
C ASP A 104 -2.12 8.16 -36.36
N SER A 105 -1.61 9.32 -36.78
CA SER A 105 -0.32 9.40 -37.49
C SER A 105 0.88 9.11 -36.59
N ILE A 106 0.74 9.28 -35.28
CA ILE A 106 1.74 8.88 -34.27
C ILE A 106 1.64 7.38 -33.98
N GLY A 107 0.42 6.87 -33.99
CA GLY A 107 0.05 5.50 -33.70
C GLY A 107 -1.45 5.40 -33.47
N LYS A 108 -2.04 4.30 -33.90
CA LYS A 108 -3.44 4.01 -33.59
C LYS A 108 -3.59 3.83 -32.08
N ASN A 109 -4.74 4.24 -31.56
CA ASN A 109 -5.11 3.92 -30.19
C ASN A 109 -5.23 2.38 -30.07
N THR A 110 -4.56 1.80 -29.07
CA THR A 110 -4.53 0.33 -28.89
C THR A 110 -5.95 -0.19 -28.62
N PRO A 111 -6.51 -1.04 -29.49
CA PRO A 111 -7.90 -1.46 -29.38
C PRO A 111 -8.09 -2.41 -28.20
N VAL A 112 -9.33 -2.55 -27.71
CA VAL A 112 -9.70 -3.58 -26.74
C VAL A 112 -9.85 -4.92 -27.46
N CYS A 113 -9.32 -5.99 -26.86
CA CYS A 113 -9.43 -7.35 -27.37
C CYS A 113 -10.90 -7.80 -27.45
N LYS A 114 -11.27 -8.44 -28.56
CA LYS A 114 -12.58 -9.04 -28.80
C LYS A 114 -12.65 -10.49 -28.31
N SER A 115 -11.50 -11.15 -28.17
CA SER A 115 -11.38 -12.52 -27.66
C SER A 115 -10.19 -12.68 -26.71
N ILE A 116 -10.19 -13.77 -25.94
CA ILE A 116 -9.17 -14.03 -24.91
C ILE A 116 -7.80 -14.44 -25.48
N ASP A 117 -7.76 -14.86 -26.74
CA ASP A 117 -6.57 -15.29 -27.48
C ASP A 117 -5.97 -14.19 -28.37
N GLU A 118 -6.72 -13.12 -28.66
CA GLU A 118 -6.24 -11.99 -29.48
C GLU A 118 -5.03 -11.30 -28.84
N THR A 119 -3.99 -10.99 -29.60
CA THR A 119 -2.78 -10.29 -29.11
C THR A 119 -2.67 -8.89 -29.71
N GLY A 120 -1.83 -8.02 -29.13
CA GLY A 120 -1.65 -6.65 -29.62
C GLY A 120 -2.83 -5.70 -29.31
N CYS A 121 -3.67 -6.07 -28.34
CA CYS A 121 -4.83 -5.32 -27.89
C CYS A 121 -4.87 -5.24 -26.35
N LEU A 122 -5.64 -4.29 -25.81
CA LEU A 122 -5.90 -4.19 -24.38
C LEU A 122 -6.82 -5.32 -23.91
N PRO A 123 -6.44 -6.07 -22.87
CA PRO A 123 -7.33 -7.07 -22.28
C PRO A 123 -8.63 -6.47 -21.69
N ALA A 124 -9.69 -7.28 -21.60
CA ALA A 124 -11.06 -6.83 -21.29
C ALA A 124 -11.27 -6.12 -19.92
N TYR A 125 -10.32 -6.22 -18.99
CA TYR A 125 -10.35 -5.52 -17.68
C TYR A 125 -9.17 -4.57 -17.50
N VAL A 126 -8.76 -3.92 -18.59
CA VAL A 126 -7.82 -2.81 -18.56
C VAL A 126 -8.57 -1.53 -18.93
N ASN A 127 -8.60 -0.59 -18.01
CA ASN A 127 -9.12 0.75 -18.22
C ASN A 127 -7.98 1.72 -18.52
N VAL A 128 -8.29 2.82 -19.21
CA VAL A 128 -7.37 3.93 -19.45
C VAL A 128 -7.94 5.17 -18.78
N LYS A 129 -7.12 5.88 -18.00
CA LYS A 129 -7.51 7.17 -17.41
C LYS A 129 -7.85 8.14 -18.55
N SER A 130 -9.03 8.75 -18.49
CA SER A 130 -9.45 9.76 -19.47
C SER A 130 -9.05 11.17 -18.99
N PRO A 131 -8.80 12.12 -19.91
CA PRO A 131 -8.93 12.03 -21.37
C PRO A 131 -7.68 11.50 -22.09
N GLU A 132 -7.86 11.02 -23.33
CA GLU A 132 -6.77 10.77 -24.29
C GLU A 132 -6.08 12.08 -24.69
N CYS A 133 -4.77 12.02 -24.95
CA CYS A 133 -4.00 13.19 -25.36
C CYS A 133 -4.36 13.62 -26.80
N THR A 134 -4.36 14.93 -27.04
CA THR A 134 -4.74 15.53 -28.33
C THR A 134 -3.60 16.32 -28.99
N PHE A 135 -2.61 16.76 -28.21
CA PHE A 135 -1.39 17.39 -28.72
C PHE A 135 -0.17 17.09 -27.81
N VAL A 136 1.02 17.21 -28.40
CA VAL A 136 2.30 17.05 -27.70
C VAL A 136 2.49 18.18 -26.69
N GLY A 137 2.69 17.83 -25.42
CA GLY A 137 2.80 18.80 -24.33
C GLY A 137 1.50 19.02 -23.55
N GLN A 138 0.42 18.29 -23.87
CA GLN A 138 -0.83 18.37 -23.11
C GLN A 138 -0.64 17.78 -21.70
N PRO A 139 -0.99 18.52 -20.63
CA PRO A 139 -1.03 17.97 -19.28
C PRO A 139 -2.29 17.16 -19.02
N ASP A 140 -2.30 16.36 -17.95
CA ASP A 140 -3.47 15.66 -17.42
C ASP A 140 -4.22 14.78 -18.44
N CYS A 141 -3.49 14.15 -19.35
CA CYS A 141 -4.02 13.17 -20.29
C CYS A 141 -3.27 11.85 -20.16
N THR A 142 -3.85 10.77 -20.69
CA THR A 142 -3.18 9.48 -20.77
C THR A 142 -3.34 8.94 -22.19
N SER A 143 -2.21 8.69 -22.84
CA SER A 143 -2.18 8.21 -24.22
C SER A 143 -1.77 6.76 -24.29
N ILE A 144 -2.51 5.98 -25.07
CA ILE A 144 -2.10 4.63 -25.46
C ILE A 144 -1.92 4.52 -26.97
N ARG A 145 -1.69 5.64 -27.65
CA ARG A 145 -1.41 5.67 -29.08
C ARG A 145 -0.07 4.99 -29.37
N GLY A 146 -0.11 3.94 -30.17
CA GLY A 146 1.06 3.12 -30.49
C GLY A 146 1.65 2.38 -29.29
N PHE A 147 0.90 2.22 -28.20
CA PHE A 147 1.34 1.46 -27.03
C PHE A 147 1.35 -0.05 -27.33
N ASP A 148 2.42 -0.75 -26.95
CA ASP A 148 2.49 -2.21 -27.01
C ASP A 148 1.92 -2.85 -25.72
N PRO A 149 0.74 -3.50 -25.76
CA PRO A 149 0.10 -4.05 -24.58
C PRO A 149 0.67 -5.41 -24.12
N SER A 150 1.78 -5.87 -24.71
CA SER A 150 2.40 -7.17 -24.43
C SER A 150 2.61 -7.45 -22.93
N ALA A 151 2.97 -6.43 -22.15
CA ALA A 151 3.17 -6.53 -20.70
C ALA A 151 1.87 -6.71 -19.88
N LEU A 152 0.71 -6.29 -20.40
CA LEU A 152 -0.50 -6.19 -19.60
C LEU A 152 -1.22 -7.52 -19.39
N ARG A 153 -1.15 -8.42 -20.36
CA ARG A 153 -1.90 -9.69 -20.30
C ARG A 153 -1.42 -10.57 -19.15
N SER A 154 -0.09 -10.70 -18.96
CA SER A 154 0.48 -11.50 -17.87
C SER A 154 0.15 -10.88 -16.51
N ILE A 155 0.25 -9.55 -16.39
CA ILE A 155 -0.05 -8.84 -15.14
C ILE A 155 -1.53 -8.98 -14.76
N GLN A 156 -2.43 -8.73 -15.70
CA GLN A 156 -3.87 -8.78 -15.47
C GLN A 156 -4.34 -10.18 -15.05
N TRP A 157 -3.85 -11.23 -15.74
CA TRP A 157 -4.16 -12.61 -15.39
C TRP A 157 -3.51 -13.03 -14.08
N GLY A 158 -2.29 -12.59 -13.81
CA GLY A 158 -1.59 -12.95 -12.58
C GLY A 158 -2.18 -12.31 -11.32
N CYS A 159 -2.62 -11.05 -11.38
CA CYS A 159 -3.24 -10.37 -10.25
C CYS A 159 -4.75 -10.67 -10.10
N GLU A 160 -5.39 -11.22 -11.14
CA GLU A 160 -6.84 -11.38 -11.26
C GLU A 160 -7.58 -10.09 -10.85
N CYS A 161 -7.12 -8.97 -11.42
CA CYS A 161 -7.51 -7.63 -11.02
C CYS A 161 -7.80 -6.73 -12.23
N VAL A 162 -8.56 -5.67 -11.98
CA VAL A 162 -8.79 -4.61 -12.96
C VAL A 162 -7.56 -3.70 -12.97
N LEU A 163 -6.96 -3.51 -14.14
CA LEU A 163 -5.86 -2.57 -14.31
C LEU A 163 -6.40 -1.22 -14.76
N THR A 164 -5.77 -0.13 -14.31
CA THR A 164 -6.06 1.23 -14.80
C THR A 164 -4.77 1.87 -15.22
N ILE A 165 -4.61 2.11 -16.52
CA ILE A 165 -3.49 2.83 -17.10
C ILE A 165 -3.63 4.31 -16.72
N THR A 166 -2.60 4.86 -16.10
CA THR A 166 -2.50 6.26 -15.68
C THR A 166 -1.43 7.04 -16.44
N GLY A 167 -0.55 6.33 -17.13
CA GLY A 167 0.55 6.86 -17.93
C GLY A 167 0.88 5.89 -19.07
N GLY A 168 1.07 6.37 -20.30
CA GLY A 168 1.34 5.52 -21.47
C GLY A 168 2.41 6.07 -22.40
N THR A 169 2.03 6.66 -23.54
CA THR A 169 2.97 7.10 -24.60
C THR A 169 3.26 8.60 -24.62
N GLU A 170 2.81 9.32 -23.59
CA GLU A 170 2.95 10.75 -23.36
C GLU A 170 4.33 11.15 -22.80
N THR A 171 5.40 10.85 -23.56
CA THR A 171 6.80 11.06 -23.16
C THR A 171 7.13 12.44 -22.57
N TRP A 172 6.41 13.50 -22.95
CA TRP A 172 6.66 14.86 -22.47
C TRP A 172 6.26 15.10 -21.01
N LEU A 173 5.42 14.22 -20.43
CA LEU A 173 5.09 14.27 -19.01
C LEU A 173 6.18 13.65 -18.13
N HIS A 174 7.18 13.04 -18.75
CA HIS A 174 8.28 12.37 -18.09
C HIS A 174 9.62 13.02 -18.42
N GLU A 175 10.66 12.70 -17.64
CA GLU A 175 12.02 13.21 -17.87
C GLU A 175 12.61 12.81 -19.25
N PRO A 176 13.60 13.58 -19.77
CA PRO A 176 14.30 13.22 -21.00
C PRO A 176 14.85 11.79 -20.97
N GLY A 177 14.55 11.01 -22.01
CA GLY A 177 14.96 9.61 -22.11
C GLY A 177 13.94 8.60 -21.56
N SER A 178 12.79 9.08 -21.07
CA SER A 178 11.68 8.21 -20.67
C SER A 178 11.26 7.24 -21.79
N SER A 179 10.91 6.03 -21.37
CA SER A 179 10.44 4.96 -22.24
C SER A 179 8.93 5.02 -22.50
N HIS A 180 8.21 5.99 -21.94
CA HIS A 180 6.80 6.30 -22.23
C HIS A 180 6.61 6.89 -23.62
N LYS A 181 6.83 6.09 -24.67
CA LYS A 181 6.79 6.53 -26.08
C LYS A 181 6.06 5.52 -26.98
N PRO A 182 5.47 5.96 -28.11
CA PRO A 182 4.90 5.06 -29.11
C PRO A 182 5.90 3.98 -29.55
N GLY A 183 5.43 2.74 -29.63
CA GLY A 183 6.23 1.54 -29.89
C GLY A 183 6.86 0.90 -28.64
N SER A 184 6.70 1.51 -27.46
CA SER A 184 7.12 0.93 -26.19
C SER A 184 5.99 0.17 -25.50
N SER A 185 6.35 -0.80 -24.67
CA SER A 185 5.47 -1.47 -23.70
C SER A 185 5.48 -0.82 -22.32
N THR A 186 6.19 0.31 -22.16
CA THR A 186 6.21 1.08 -20.92
C THR A 186 4.85 1.66 -20.59
N VAL A 187 4.41 1.50 -19.34
CA VAL A 187 3.09 1.94 -18.88
C VAL A 187 3.09 2.18 -17.38
N ASP A 188 2.33 3.18 -16.94
CA ASP A 188 2.02 3.40 -15.52
C ASP A 188 0.64 2.84 -15.19
N LEU A 189 0.58 2.00 -14.16
CA LEU A 189 -0.63 1.37 -13.69
C LEU A 189 -1.00 1.91 -12.30
N ARG A 190 -2.24 2.32 -12.10
CA ARG A 190 -2.74 2.73 -10.79
C ARG A 190 -2.49 1.64 -9.73
N ALA A 191 -1.91 2.04 -8.60
CA ALA A 191 -1.72 1.15 -7.46
C ALA A 191 -3.08 0.68 -6.90
N THR A 192 -3.19 -0.61 -6.62
CA THR A 192 -4.38 -1.20 -5.99
C THR A 192 -3.94 -2.36 -5.10
N PRO A 193 -4.63 -2.67 -3.99
CA PRO A 193 -4.18 -3.72 -3.08
C PRO A 193 -3.90 -5.08 -3.72
N LYS A 194 -4.68 -5.46 -4.76
CA LYS A 194 -4.47 -6.71 -5.51
C LYS A 194 -3.26 -6.65 -6.43
N LEU A 195 -3.12 -5.56 -7.19
CA LEU A 195 -1.98 -5.35 -8.08
C LEU A 195 -0.68 -5.25 -7.27
N ASP A 196 -0.73 -4.53 -6.16
CA ASP A 196 0.39 -4.31 -5.26
C ASP A 196 0.90 -5.63 -4.68
N ALA A 197 -0.01 -6.45 -4.14
CA ALA A 197 0.33 -7.77 -3.60
C ALA A 197 0.91 -8.70 -4.67
N TYR A 198 0.40 -8.62 -5.91
CA TYR A 198 0.90 -9.42 -7.03
C TYR A 198 2.30 -8.98 -7.46
N LEU A 199 2.50 -7.70 -7.79
CA LEU A 199 3.77 -7.18 -8.30
C LEU A 199 4.87 -7.18 -7.24
N SER A 200 4.53 -6.98 -5.97
CA SER A 200 5.51 -7.05 -4.88
C SER A 200 5.87 -8.48 -4.45
N GLY A 201 5.11 -9.48 -4.91
CA GLY A 201 5.20 -10.86 -4.42
C GLY A 201 4.81 -10.98 -2.94
N GLY A 202 3.86 -10.16 -2.49
CA GLY A 202 3.39 -10.11 -1.10
C GLY A 202 4.34 -9.41 -0.13
N LYS A 203 5.44 -8.81 -0.63
CA LYS A 203 6.35 -8.02 0.18
C LYS A 203 5.76 -6.64 0.48
N PRO A 204 6.12 -6.02 1.62
CA PRO A 204 5.80 -4.63 1.87
C PRO A 204 6.25 -3.74 0.71
N LEU A 205 5.41 -2.78 0.33
CA LEU A 205 5.77 -1.78 -0.66
C LEU A 205 6.80 -0.83 -0.07
N ILE A 206 7.93 -0.70 -0.76
CA ILE A 206 8.96 0.27 -0.46
C ILE A 206 9.01 1.18 -1.68
N ASN A 207 8.85 2.47 -1.46
CA ASN A 207 8.84 3.48 -2.53
C ASN A 207 10.16 3.42 -3.33
N LEU A 208 10.07 3.57 -4.66
CA LEU A 208 11.21 3.53 -5.59
C LEU A 208 12.04 2.25 -5.53
N THR A 209 11.42 1.16 -5.07
CA THR A 209 12.05 -0.14 -5.08
C THR A 209 11.66 -0.89 -6.34
N LYS A 210 12.67 -1.41 -7.02
CA LYS A 210 12.47 -2.30 -8.17
C LYS A 210 12.13 -3.70 -7.67
N TYR A 211 10.96 -4.18 -8.04
CA TYR A 211 10.56 -5.55 -7.79
C TYR A 211 10.96 -6.39 -9.02
N PRO A 212 11.81 -7.42 -8.84
CA PRO A 212 12.40 -8.10 -9.97
C PRO A 212 11.43 -9.10 -10.61
N PRO A 213 11.53 -9.26 -11.94
CA PRO A 213 11.65 -10.58 -12.53
C PRO A 213 13.05 -10.80 -13.13
N PRO A 214 13.54 -12.06 -13.19
CA PRO A 214 14.76 -12.44 -13.91
C PRO A 214 14.70 -12.13 -15.42
N ASP A 215 13.51 -12.19 -16.02
CA ASP A 215 13.17 -11.80 -17.38
C ASP A 215 11.77 -11.16 -17.38
N GLY A 216 11.63 -9.91 -17.85
CA GLY A 216 10.36 -9.18 -17.87
C GLY A 216 10.51 -7.66 -17.62
N PRO A 217 9.41 -6.90 -17.65
CA PRO A 217 9.44 -5.47 -17.34
C PRO A 217 9.82 -5.24 -15.87
N MET A 218 10.61 -4.20 -15.58
CA MET A 218 10.87 -3.80 -14.19
C MET A 218 9.60 -3.17 -13.62
N TYR A 219 9.35 -3.42 -12.33
CA TYR A 219 8.22 -2.85 -11.60
C TYR A 219 8.75 -1.89 -10.54
N GLU A 220 8.39 -0.62 -10.63
CA GLU A 220 8.79 0.40 -9.66
C GLU A 220 7.55 1.10 -9.10
N THR A 221 7.47 1.22 -7.78
CA THR A 221 6.41 2.02 -7.14
C THR A 221 6.88 3.47 -7.11
N THR A 222 6.13 4.38 -7.72
CA THR A 222 6.45 5.82 -7.68
C THR A 222 5.47 6.51 -6.75
N GLY A 223 5.92 6.91 -5.56
CA GLY A 223 5.11 7.64 -4.57
C GLY A 223 3.88 6.87 -4.08
N GLY A 224 3.83 5.54 -4.25
CA GLY A 224 2.73 4.68 -3.78
C GLY A 224 1.40 4.82 -4.53
N ASN A 225 1.29 5.68 -5.55
CA ASN A 225 0.01 5.91 -6.27
C ASN A 225 -0.07 5.19 -7.63
N HIS A 226 1.06 4.80 -8.21
CA HIS A 226 1.13 3.97 -9.42
C HIS A 226 2.38 3.09 -9.46
N TRP A 227 2.34 2.10 -10.35
CA TRP A 227 3.42 1.22 -10.73
C TRP A 227 3.92 1.61 -12.12
N HIS A 228 5.21 1.90 -12.23
CA HIS A 228 5.89 2.02 -13.51
C HIS A 228 6.31 0.62 -13.98
N ILE A 229 5.86 0.25 -15.19
CA ILE A 229 6.13 -1.04 -15.81
C ILE A 229 7.01 -0.78 -17.04
N GLY A 230 8.24 -1.29 -17.08
CA GLY A 230 9.11 -1.15 -18.25
C GLY A 230 10.54 -0.71 -17.93
N LYS A 231 11.31 -0.39 -18.98
CA LYS A 231 12.66 0.21 -18.92
C LYS A 231 12.70 1.40 -19.85
#